data_AF-A0A9N9CXF3-F1
#
_entry.id   AF-A0A9N9CXF3-F1
#
_cell.length_a   1.000
_cell.length_b   1.000
_cell.length_c   1.000
_cell.angle_alpha   90.00
_cell.angle_beta   90.00
_cell.angle_gamma   90.00
#
_symmetry.space_group_name_H-M   'P 1'
#
loop_
_entity.id
_entity.type
_entity.pdbx_description
1 polymer ?
#
loop_
_entity_poly.entity_id
_entity_poly.type
_entity_poly.pdbx_seq_one_letter_code
_entity_poly.pdbx_strand_id
1 'polypeptide(L)'
;MNQETLNGLPIVQKTNAKYISFARHNLPPSFSGVGLVVYDNSNMNGDLSFAQFPNLMAITIQNQVIYSNLNSIDISENENFWKLDINSNFNYYCKIIVKERQLNRVLVSYVENGVCKKEKLKNQCQIPYYLVEDRKLEQLETEVKKLKQDLAEKNQQIKDLQTEAKKKPTLYQFEELNKVVFPDSELNYVSLKEEIKRLKLKDFAPYFRQQKDRFDQLTLTSKNKAADNLKPILELFLQTRKQIIEQNNRNGDDFAKGQLQGQLVTCQTLLQSKFTQEELQTLLNMQEEILKLEEQSNSLRG
;
A
#
# COMPACT_ATOMS: atom_id res chain seq x y z
N MET A 1 1.66 -41.72 11.39
CA MET A 1 2.72 -40.73 11.59
C MET A 1 2.15 -39.35 11.81
N ASN A 2 2.40 -38.81 12.99
CA ASN A 2 2.07 -37.44 13.35
C ASN A 2 3.35 -36.62 13.58
N GLN A 3 3.20 -35.33 13.84
CA GLN A 3 4.31 -34.43 14.16
C GLN A 3 5.14 -34.91 15.37
N GLU A 4 4.51 -35.60 16.32
CA GLU A 4 5.18 -36.08 17.54
C GLU A 4 6.28 -37.09 17.23
N THR A 5 6.08 -37.97 16.25
CA THR A 5 7.12 -38.91 15.79
C THR A 5 8.37 -38.17 15.32
N LEU A 6 8.20 -37.08 14.56
CA LEU A 6 9.33 -36.26 14.11
C LEU A 6 9.97 -35.51 15.29
N ASN A 7 9.15 -34.99 16.20
CA ASN A 7 9.63 -34.29 17.40
C ASN A 7 10.41 -35.21 18.35
N GLY A 8 10.10 -36.50 18.39
CA GLY A 8 10.80 -37.49 19.21
C GLY A 8 12.16 -37.93 18.69
N LEU A 9 12.57 -37.51 17.48
CA LEU A 9 13.85 -37.91 16.91
C LEU A 9 15.05 -37.26 17.65
N PRO A 10 16.19 -37.94 17.77
CA PRO A 10 17.41 -37.37 18.31
C PRO A 10 17.85 -36.11 17.56
N ILE A 11 18.35 -35.11 18.29
CA ILE A 11 18.82 -33.82 17.72
C ILE A 11 19.84 -34.05 16.60
N VAL A 12 20.77 -34.99 16.78
CA VAL A 12 21.80 -35.31 15.78
C VAL A 12 21.19 -35.80 14.46
N GLN A 13 20.12 -36.59 14.52
CA GLN A 13 19.42 -37.05 13.32
C GLN A 13 18.70 -35.88 12.64
N LYS A 14 18.07 -35.00 13.43
CA LYS A 14 17.37 -33.81 12.91
C LYS A 14 18.32 -32.83 12.22
N THR A 15 19.47 -32.54 12.83
CA THR A 15 20.42 -31.57 12.28
C THR A 15 21.16 -32.12 11.06
N ASN A 16 21.45 -33.42 11.00
CA ASN A 16 22.28 -34.00 9.94
C ASN A 16 21.50 -34.60 8.77
N ALA A 17 20.19 -34.84 8.93
CA ALA A 17 19.38 -35.39 7.85
C ALA A 17 19.24 -34.40 6.69
N LYS A 18 19.65 -34.86 5.51
CA LYS A 18 19.42 -34.19 4.22
C LYS A 18 18.31 -34.86 3.42
N TYR A 19 18.09 -36.15 3.63
CA TYR A 19 17.07 -36.92 2.93
C TYR A 19 16.21 -37.63 3.97
N ILE A 20 14.89 -37.46 3.90
CA ILE A 20 13.95 -38.16 4.77
C ILE A 20 13.09 -39.08 3.91
N SER A 21 13.06 -40.37 4.26
CA SER A 21 12.19 -41.35 3.64
C SER A 21 11.18 -41.87 4.65
N PHE A 22 9.92 -41.94 4.25
CA PHE A 22 8.85 -42.52 5.01
C PHE A 22 8.48 -43.87 4.45
N ALA A 23 8.53 -44.90 5.30
CA ALA A 23 8.28 -46.28 4.92
C ALA A 23 7.34 -46.94 5.93
N ARG A 24 6.49 -47.86 5.47
CA ARG A 24 5.62 -48.62 6.37
C ARG A 24 6.37 -49.83 6.90
N HIS A 25 6.79 -49.75 8.16
CA HIS A 25 7.43 -50.87 8.85
C HIS A 25 7.35 -50.69 10.38
N ASN A 26 7.48 -51.79 11.12
CA ASN A 26 7.62 -51.79 12.59
C ASN A 26 9.10 -51.73 13.03
N LEU A 27 9.90 -50.85 12.44
CA LEU A 27 11.30 -50.66 12.85
C LEU A 27 11.49 -49.29 13.51
N PRO A 28 12.49 -49.13 14.40
CA PRO A 28 12.85 -47.79 14.87
C PRO A 28 13.40 -46.96 13.69
N PRO A 29 13.28 -45.62 13.74
CA PRO A 29 13.89 -44.74 12.76
C PRO A 29 15.38 -45.06 12.57
N SER A 30 15.80 -45.18 11.32
CA SER A 30 17.17 -45.53 10.96
C SER A 30 17.86 -44.34 10.32
N PHE A 31 19.02 -43.96 10.83
CA PHE A 31 19.83 -42.87 10.29
C PHE A 31 21.17 -43.42 9.76
N SER A 32 21.44 -43.22 8.48
CA SER A 32 22.68 -43.65 7.83
C SER A 32 23.23 -42.57 6.90
N GLY A 33 24.46 -42.13 7.17
CA GLY A 33 25.11 -41.03 6.46
C GLY A 33 24.32 -39.72 6.63
N VAL A 34 23.53 -39.38 5.62
CA VAL A 34 22.66 -38.19 5.57
C VAL A 34 21.18 -38.53 5.34
N GLY A 35 20.86 -39.83 5.28
CA GLY A 35 19.52 -40.35 5.06
C GLY A 35 18.87 -40.78 6.38
N LEU A 36 17.68 -40.26 6.63
CA LEU A 36 16.81 -40.68 7.72
C LEU A 36 15.63 -41.46 7.14
N VAL A 37 15.47 -42.72 7.55
CA VAL A 37 14.28 -43.51 7.26
C VAL A 37 13.42 -43.53 8.51
N VAL A 38 12.25 -42.91 8.43
CA VAL A 38 11.25 -42.96 9.50
C VAL A 38 10.24 -44.03 9.14
N TYR A 39 10.25 -45.10 9.91
CA TYR A 39 9.29 -46.17 9.77
C TYR A 39 8.08 -45.89 10.65
N ASP A 40 6.89 -46.04 10.08
CA ASP A 40 5.66 -45.96 10.86
C ASP A 40 4.61 -46.88 10.27
N ASN A 41 3.95 -47.63 11.14
CA ASN A 41 2.86 -48.51 10.79
C ASN A 41 1.48 -47.84 10.82
N SER A 42 1.42 -46.60 11.31
CA SER A 42 0.20 -45.79 11.40
C SER A 42 0.07 -44.82 10.22
N ASN A 43 -1.18 -44.42 9.95
CA ASN A 43 -1.48 -43.46 8.89
C ASN A 43 -0.80 -42.12 9.18
N MET A 44 -0.19 -41.51 8.16
CA MET A 44 0.20 -40.10 8.19
C MET A 44 -1.04 -39.23 8.42
N ASN A 45 -1.03 -38.42 9.47
CA ASN A 45 -2.17 -37.63 9.91
C ASN A 45 -1.78 -36.23 10.43
N GLY A 46 -2.69 -35.28 10.25
CA GLY A 46 -2.54 -33.91 10.75
C GLY A 46 -1.62 -33.05 9.90
N ASP A 47 -0.93 -32.12 10.54
CA ASP A 47 0.02 -31.20 9.91
C ASP A 47 1.45 -31.61 10.25
N LEU A 48 2.32 -31.71 9.25
CA LEU A 48 3.73 -32.07 9.42
C LEU A 48 4.62 -30.87 9.13
N SER A 49 5.39 -30.43 10.11
CA SER A 49 6.41 -29.38 9.98
C SER A 49 7.82 -29.96 10.05
N PHE A 50 8.63 -29.56 9.06
CA PHE A 50 10.02 -29.97 8.91
C PHE A 50 11.02 -28.90 9.33
N ALA A 51 10.58 -27.84 10.01
CA ALA A 51 11.44 -26.75 10.49
C ALA A 51 12.61 -27.21 11.37
N GLN A 52 12.46 -28.35 12.06
CA GLN A 52 13.51 -28.95 12.87
C GLN A 52 14.65 -29.62 12.07
N PHE A 53 14.58 -29.65 10.74
CA PHE A 53 15.58 -30.26 9.86
C PHE A 53 16.29 -29.22 8.99
N PRO A 54 17.23 -28.43 9.52
CA PRO A 54 17.80 -27.26 8.83
C PRO A 54 18.52 -27.61 7.51
N ASN A 55 19.01 -28.84 7.37
CA ASN A 55 19.75 -29.32 6.20
C ASN A 55 18.91 -30.15 5.22
N LEU A 56 17.59 -30.18 5.39
CA LEU A 56 16.70 -31.01 4.58
C LEU A 56 16.71 -30.58 3.12
N MET A 57 16.94 -31.57 2.23
CA MET A 57 17.00 -31.39 0.78
C MET A 57 15.88 -32.12 0.06
N ALA A 58 15.48 -33.31 0.54
CA ALA A 58 14.36 -34.04 -0.06
C ALA A 58 13.58 -34.90 0.92
N ILE A 59 12.29 -35.06 0.63
CA ILE A 59 11.39 -36.02 1.29
C ILE A 59 10.91 -37.05 0.27
N THR A 60 10.85 -38.31 0.67
CA THR A 60 10.25 -39.41 -0.09
C THR A 60 9.20 -40.12 0.77
N ILE A 61 7.99 -40.27 0.26
CA ILE A 61 6.93 -41.06 0.86
C ILE A 61 6.75 -42.31 -0.01
N GLN A 62 6.95 -43.50 0.58
CA GLN A 62 6.88 -44.77 -0.14
C GLN A 62 5.44 -45.31 -0.25
N ASN A 63 5.22 -46.22 -1.21
CA ASN A 63 3.89 -46.66 -1.69
C ASN A 63 3.03 -47.38 -0.67
N GLN A 64 3.60 -47.73 0.47
CA GLN A 64 2.91 -48.45 1.54
C GLN A 64 2.45 -47.52 2.66
N VAL A 65 2.81 -46.23 2.63
CA VAL A 65 2.38 -45.25 3.64
C VAL A 65 0.98 -44.75 3.31
N ILE A 66 0.05 -44.88 4.26
CA ILE A 66 -1.32 -44.38 4.14
C ILE A 66 -1.37 -42.95 4.69
N TYR A 67 -1.85 -41.98 3.93
CA TYR A 67 -1.90 -40.55 4.30
C TYR A 67 -3.31 -39.97 4.20
N SER A 68 -4.34 -40.79 4.42
CA SER A 68 -5.76 -40.40 4.26
C SER A 68 -6.18 -39.18 5.10
N ASN A 69 -5.43 -38.86 6.15
CA ASN A 69 -5.72 -37.77 7.09
C ASN A 69 -4.60 -36.71 7.16
N LEU A 70 -3.69 -36.68 6.17
CA LEU A 70 -2.63 -35.70 6.10
C LEU A 70 -3.18 -34.39 5.51
N ASN A 71 -3.17 -33.34 6.31
CA ASN A 71 -3.72 -32.04 5.94
C ASN A 71 -2.67 -31.17 5.23
N SER A 72 -1.48 -31.06 5.83
CA SER A 72 -0.42 -30.23 5.27
C SER A 72 0.99 -30.74 5.56
N ILE A 73 1.91 -30.38 4.67
CA ILE A 73 3.35 -30.53 4.82
C ILE A 73 3.96 -29.13 4.77
N ASP A 74 4.65 -28.73 5.82
CA ASP A 74 5.30 -27.45 5.97
C ASP A 74 6.82 -27.59 5.87
N ILE A 75 7.36 -27.03 4.79
CA ILE A 75 8.78 -27.00 4.44
C ILE A 75 9.30 -25.55 4.32
N SER A 76 8.57 -24.57 4.87
CA SER A 76 8.88 -23.14 4.67
C SER A 76 10.23 -22.71 5.24
N GLU A 77 10.74 -23.43 6.25
CA GLU A 77 12.00 -23.14 6.94
C GLU A 77 13.19 -23.96 6.41
N ASN A 78 13.01 -24.75 5.34
CA ASN A 78 14.05 -25.63 4.79
C ASN A 78 14.67 -25.05 3.51
N GLU A 79 15.66 -24.17 3.63
CA GLU A 79 16.24 -23.40 2.51
C GLU A 79 16.86 -24.26 1.39
N ASN A 80 17.33 -25.46 1.71
CA ASN A 80 17.98 -26.36 0.76
C ASN A 80 17.02 -27.37 0.12
N PHE A 81 15.72 -27.29 0.44
CA PHE A 81 14.72 -28.24 -0.02
C PHE A 81 14.45 -28.09 -1.52
N TRP A 82 14.52 -29.20 -2.27
CA TRP A 82 14.32 -29.17 -3.71
C TRP A 82 13.40 -30.28 -4.24
N LYS A 83 13.09 -31.31 -3.44
CA LYS A 83 12.29 -32.45 -3.91
C LYS A 83 11.33 -33.02 -2.86
N LEU A 84 10.07 -33.14 -3.25
CA LEU A 84 9.06 -33.94 -2.56
C LEU A 84 8.58 -35.05 -3.49
N ASP A 85 8.92 -36.30 -3.14
CA ASP A 85 8.52 -37.50 -3.89
C ASP A 85 7.42 -38.23 -3.13
N ILE A 86 6.23 -38.31 -3.70
CA ILE A 86 5.08 -39.01 -3.11
C ILE A 86 4.78 -40.20 -4.00
N ASN A 87 5.51 -41.28 -3.79
CA ASN A 87 5.36 -42.51 -4.55
C ASN A 87 4.30 -43.38 -3.87
N SER A 88 3.03 -43.08 -4.10
CA SER A 88 1.93 -43.82 -3.49
C SER A 88 0.74 -43.96 -4.41
N ASN A 89 0.00 -45.07 -4.27
CA ASN A 89 -1.28 -45.26 -4.93
C ASN A 89 -2.32 -44.33 -4.31
N PHE A 90 -2.57 -43.18 -4.95
CA PHE A 90 -3.68 -42.29 -4.61
C PHE A 90 -5.01 -42.96 -4.97
N ASN A 91 -5.50 -43.87 -4.12
CA ASN A 91 -6.82 -44.48 -4.28
C ASN A 91 -7.97 -43.59 -3.76
N TYR A 92 -7.67 -42.41 -3.19
CA TYR A 92 -8.66 -41.50 -2.65
C TYR A 92 -8.28 -40.04 -2.94
N TYR A 93 -9.30 -39.21 -3.19
CA TYR A 93 -9.21 -37.76 -3.39
C TYR A 93 -8.54 -37.08 -2.17
N CYS A 94 -7.21 -36.98 -2.18
CA CYS A 94 -6.44 -36.34 -1.13
C CYS A 94 -5.96 -34.97 -1.63
N LYS A 95 -6.31 -33.91 -0.89
CA LYS A 95 -5.81 -32.55 -1.11
C LYS A 95 -4.75 -32.25 -0.07
N ILE A 96 -3.48 -32.34 -0.44
CA ILE A 96 -2.35 -32.02 0.44
C ILE A 96 -1.95 -30.56 0.20
N ILE A 97 -1.89 -29.77 1.27
CA ILE A 97 -1.35 -28.41 1.22
C ILE A 97 0.15 -28.47 1.51
N VAL A 98 0.98 -27.99 0.59
CA VAL A 98 2.43 -27.87 0.81
C VAL A 98 2.75 -26.40 1.04
N LYS A 99 3.20 -26.05 2.24
CA LYS A 99 3.64 -24.69 2.58
C LYS A 99 5.12 -24.55 2.23
N GLU A 100 5.43 -23.61 1.36
CA GLU A 100 6.73 -23.47 0.73
C GLU A 100 7.06 -21.97 0.61
N ARG A 101 8.29 -21.57 0.96
CA ARG A 101 8.70 -20.15 1.02
C ARG A 101 9.54 -19.73 -0.20
N GLN A 102 10.26 -20.65 -0.82
CA GLN A 102 11.16 -20.43 -1.96
C GLN A 102 10.51 -20.80 -3.29
N LEU A 103 9.65 -19.90 -3.76
CA LEU A 103 8.93 -20.01 -5.03
C LEU A 103 9.86 -20.47 -6.18
N ASN A 104 9.44 -21.55 -6.88
CA ASN A 104 9.98 -22.10 -8.14
C ASN A 104 11.06 -23.21 -8.09
N ARG A 105 11.49 -23.72 -6.92
CA ARG A 105 12.55 -24.75 -6.87
C ARG A 105 12.06 -26.17 -6.61
N VAL A 106 10.92 -26.32 -5.95
CA VAL A 106 10.45 -27.63 -5.49
C VAL A 106 9.74 -28.41 -6.60
N LEU A 107 10.30 -29.58 -6.92
CA LEU A 107 9.66 -30.56 -7.79
C LEU A 107 8.78 -31.49 -6.94
N VAL A 108 7.48 -31.55 -7.26
CA VAL A 108 6.56 -32.53 -6.68
C VAL A 108 6.35 -33.64 -7.71
N SER A 109 6.63 -34.88 -7.33
CA SER A 109 6.32 -36.06 -8.13
C SER A 109 5.28 -36.90 -7.39
N TYR A 110 4.21 -37.31 -8.08
CA TYR A 110 3.11 -38.08 -7.50
C TYR A 110 2.54 -39.09 -8.51
N VAL A 111 1.84 -40.14 -8.05
CA VAL A 111 1.26 -41.17 -8.93
C VAL A 111 -0.27 -41.10 -8.91
N GLU A 112 -0.89 -40.59 -9.98
CA GLU A 112 -2.35 -40.52 -10.09
C GLU A 112 -2.83 -41.60 -11.07
N ASN A 113 -3.76 -42.46 -10.63
CA ASN A 113 -4.30 -43.56 -11.43
C ASN A 113 -3.22 -44.46 -12.06
N GLY A 114 -2.12 -44.72 -11.33
CA GLY A 114 -0.99 -45.52 -11.80
C GLY A 114 -0.02 -44.80 -12.74
N VAL A 115 -0.23 -43.50 -13.02
CA VAL A 115 0.65 -42.69 -13.87
C VAL A 115 1.46 -41.71 -13.03
N CYS A 116 2.79 -41.73 -13.20
CA CYS A 116 3.68 -40.77 -12.55
C CYS A 116 3.52 -39.38 -13.18
N LYS A 117 3.05 -38.41 -12.39
CA LYS A 117 2.94 -37.00 -12.71
C LYS A 117 4.04 -36.21 -12.00
N LYS A 118 4.55 -35.18 -12.67
CA LYS A 118 5.54 -34.25 -12.13
C LYS A 118 5.03 -32.83 -12.31
N GLU A 119 4.93 -32.10 -11.22
CA GLU A 119 4.50 -30.70 -11.23
C GLU A 119 5.53 -29.83 -10.52
N LYS A 120 5.75 -28.64 -11.09
CA LYS A 120 6.42 -27.55 -10.37
C LYS A 120 5.33 -26.81 -9.60
N LEU A 121 5.55 -26.50 -8.33
CA LEU A 121 4.68 -25.64 -7.52
C LEU A 121 4.72 -24.20 -8.07
N LYS A 122 4.07 -23.95 -9.22
CA LYS A 122 4.02 -22.65 -9.90
C LYS A 122 2.72 -21.89 -9.63
N ASN A 123 1.69 -22.55 -9.11
CA ASN A 123 0.30 -22.04 -9.16
C ASN A 123 -0.38 -21.86 -7.79
N GLN A 124 0.33 -21.94 -6.67
CA GLN A 124 -0.23 -21.50 -5.38
C GLN A 124 0.10 -20.03 -5.17
N CYS A 125 -0.94 -19.23 -4.90
CA CYS A 125 -0.95 -17.76 -4.80
C CYS A 125 0.43 -17.12 -4.59
N GLN A 126 0.84 -16.32 -5.58
CA GLN A 126 1.81 -15.25 -5.37
C GLN A 126 1.27 -14.33 -4.26
N ILE A 127 1.70 -14.53 -3.02
CA ILE A 127 1.89 -13.41 -2.12
C ILE A 127 3.27 -12.87 -2.51
N PRO A 128 3.38 -11.70 -3.13
CA PRO A 128 4.67 -11.12 -3.47
C PRO A 128 5.38 -10.75 -2.17
N TYR A 129 6.16 -11.69 -1.62
CA TYR A 129 7.22 -11.33 -0.71
C TYR A 129 8.34 -10.75 -1.56
N TYR A 130 8.39 -9.42 -1.63
CA TYR A 130 9.57 -8.72 -2.09
C TYR A 130 10.71 -9.09 -1.14
N LEU A 131 11.67 -9.88 -1.62
CA LEU A 131 12.99 -9.97 -1.01
C LEU A 131 13.59 -8.57 -1.02
N VAL A 132 13.52 -7.90 0.13
CA VAL A 132 14.29 -6.69 0.40
C VAL A 132 15.74 -7.17 0.46
N GLU A 133 16.51 -6.91 -0.60
CA GLU A 133 17.97 -7.14 -0.62
C GLU A 133 18.59 -6.58 0.67
N ASP A 134 19.61 -7.22 1.26
CA ASP A 134 20.18 -6.77 2.54
C ASP A 134 20.61 -5.29 2.53
N ARG A 135 21.04 -4.77 1.37
CA ARG A 135 21.31 -3.33 1.16
C ARG A 135 20.07 -2.44 1.30
N LYS A 136 18.90 -2.92 0.91
CA LYS A 136 17.62 -2.23 1.11
C LYS A 136 17.15 -2.35 2.55
N LEU A 137 17.50 -3.43 3.25
CA LEU A 137 17.16 -3.58 4.67
C LEU A 137 17.93 -2.56 5.53
N GLU A 138 19.23 -2.38 5.30
CA GLU A 138 20.02 -1.34 5.98
C GLU A 138 19.50 0.08 5.65
N GLN A 139 19.08 0.32 4.41
CA GLN A 139 18.44 1.58 4.00
C GLN A 139 17.11 1.80 4.74
N LEU A 140 16.27 0.76 4.83
CA LEU A 140 15.00 0.77 5.56
C LEU A 140 15.21 0.98 7.06
N GLU A 141 16.21 0.34 7.66
CA GLU A 141 16.55 0.55 9.08
C GLU A 141 17.02 1.97 9.34
N THR A 142 17.82 2.53 8.43
CA THR A 142 18.27 3.93 8.49
C THR A 142 17.09 4.89 8.33
N GLU A 143 16.17 4.61 7.42
CA GLU A 143 14.96 5.40 7.19
C GLU A 143 14.02 5.34 8.40
N VAL A 144 13.81 4.15 8.98
CA VAL A 144 13.02 3.96 10.20
C VAL A 144 13.65 4.72 11.38
N LYS A 145 14.98 4.69 11.51
CA LYS A 145 15.69 5.45 12.54
C LYS A 145 15.51 6.95 12.36
N LYS A 146 15.60 7.44 11.13
CA LYS A 146 15.38 8.85 10.78
C LYS A 146 13.93 9.27 11.07
N LEU A 147 12.94 8.47 10.64
CA LEU A 147 11.52 8.73 10.91
C LEU A 147 11.21 8.77 12.41
N LYS A 148 11.82 7.89 13.21
CA LYS A 148 11.67 7.93 14.68
C LYS A 148 12.23 9.22 15.28
N GLN A 149 13.35 9.71 14.77
CA GLN A 149 13.94 10.98 15.20
C GLN A 149 13.06 12.18 14.79
N ASP A 150 12.63 12.24 13.53
CA ASP A 150 11.73 13.28 13.03
C ASP A 150 10.41 13.32 13.83
N LEU A 151 9.87 12.14 14.19
CA LEU A 151 8.65 12.03 14.99
C LEU A 151 8.86 12.52 16.42
N ALA A 152 10.03 12.26 17.03
CA ALA A 152 10.37 12.80 18.34
C ALA A 152 10.48 14.33 18.32
N GLU A 153 11.12 14.91 17.29
CA GLU A 153 11.22 16.36 17.11
C GLU A 153 9.85 17.01 16.89
N LYS A 154 8.99 16.40 16.05
CA LYS A 154 7.62 16.89 15.83
C LYS A 154 6.76 16.82 17.08
N ASN A 155 6.88 15.76 17.87
CA ASN A 155 6.18 15.66 19.15
C ASN A 155 6.65 16.72 20.16
N GLN A 156 7.94 17.05 20.16
CA GLN A 156 8.45 18.15 20.97
C GLN A 156 7.90 19.49 20.51
N GLN A 157 7.90 19.78 19.20
CA GLN A 157 7.29 20.98 18.62
C GLN A 157 5.80 21.09 18.99
N ILE A 158 5.04 20.00 18.95
CA ILE A 158 3.63 20.00 19.34
C ILE A 158 3.47 20.36 20.82
N LYS A 159 4.30 19.80 21.71
CA LYS A 159 4.28 20.15 23.14
C LYS A 159 4.62 21.62 23.38
N ASP A 160 5.61 22.14 22.67
CA ASP A 160 6.03 23.54 22.78
C ASP A 160 4.91 24.46 22.29
N LEU A 161 4.29 24.17 21.14
CA LEU A 161 3.13 24.89 20.62
C LEU A 161 1.90 24.80 21.54
N GLN A 162 1.65 23.66 22.17
CA GLN A 162 0.59 23.51 23.16
C GLN A 162 0.86 24.36 24.42
N THR A 163 2.12 24.44 24.83
CA THR A 163 2.54 25.26 25.97
C THR A 163 2.44 26.75 25.64
N GLU A 164 2.81 27.13 24.42
CA GLU A 164 2.66 28.49 23.89
C GLU A 164 1.19 28.88 23.70
N ALA A 165 0.35 27.96 23.21
CA ALA A 165 -1.10 28.16 23.10
C ALA A 165 -1.76 28.37 24.48
N LYS A 166 -1.25 27.72 25.54
CA LYS A 166 -1.65 27.99 26.94
C LYS A 166 -1.13 29.33 27.47
N LYS A 167 -0.06 29.89 26.89
CA LYS A 167 0.48 31.22 27.21
C LYS A 167 -0.16 32.34 26.38
N LYS A 168 -0.91 32.04 25.33
CA LYS A 168 -1.68 33.05 24.60
C LYS A 168 -2.71 33.66 25.54
N PRO A 169 -2.95 34.98 25.45
CA PRO A 169 -3.91 35.62 26.33
C PRO A 169 -5.26 34.91 26.22
N THR A 170 -5.80 34.45 27.34
CA THR A 170 -7.12 33.82 27.37
C THR A 170 -8.16 34.89 27.00
N LEU A 171 -9.33 34.49 26.47
CA LEU A 171 -10.44 35.42 26.20
C LEU A 171 -10.68 36.39 27.37
N TYR A 172 -10.59 35.85 28.59
CA TYR A 172 -10.66 36.58 29.86
C TYR A 172 -9.61 37.70 30.03
N GLN A 173 -8.36 37.47 29.61
CA GLN A 173 -7.30 38.49 29.70
C GLN A 173 -7.53 39.61 28.67
N PHE A 174 -8.12 39.31 27.51
CA PHE A 174 -8.55 40.32 26.55
C PHE A 174 -9.77 41.10 27.04
N GLU A 175 -10.72 40.44 27.71
CA GLU A 175 -11.88 41.09 28.34
C GLU A 175 -11.46 42.05 29.46
N GLU A 176 -10.53 41.64 30.32
CA GLU A 176 -9.93 42.50 31.35
C GLU A 176 -9.20 43.71 30.73
N LEU A 177 -8.37 43.48 29.72
CA LEU A 177 -7.69 44.58 29.01
C LEU A 177 -8.69 45.53 28.35
N ASN A 178 -9.77 44.99 27.80
CA ASN A 178 -10.83 45.79 27.22
C ASN A 178 -11.55 46.66 28.26
N LYS A 179 -11.87 46.12 29.44
CA LYS A 179 -12.46 46.90 30.54
C LYS A 179 -11.54 48.03 31.00
N VAL A 180 -10.22 47.84 30.88
CA VAL A 180 -9.23 48.88 31.22
C VAL A 180 -9.12 49.95 30.12
N VAL A 181 -9.10 49.55 28.84
CA VAL A 181 -8.91 50.47 27.71
C VAL A 181 -10.21 51.18 27.33
N PHE A 182 -11.36 50.52 27.47
CA PHE A 182 -12.69 51.03 27.16
C PHE A 182 -13.69 50.72 28.28
N PRO A 183 -13.58 51.43 29.43
CA PRO A 183 -14.37 51.15 30.63
C PRO A 183 -15.89 51.26 30.46
N ASP A 184 -16.35 52.04 29.47
CA ASP A 184 -17.76 52.30 29.21
C ASP A 184 -18.29 51.66 27.92
N SER A 185 -17.52 50.78 27.27
CA SER A 185 -17.99 50.08 26.06
C SER A 185 -17.99 48.57 26.24
N GLU A 186 -19.16 47.95 26.07
CA GLU A 186 -19.24 46.50 25.84
C GLU A 186 -18.53 46.20 24.52
N LEU A 187 -17.48 45.37 24.55
CA LEU A 187 -16.79 45.00 23.31
C LEU A 187 -17.75 44.20 22.44
N ASN A 188 -18.25 44.85 21.39
CA ASN A 188 -19.08 44.17 20.41
C ASN A 188 -18.17 43.37 19.48
N TYR A 189 -17.78 42.18 19.92
CA TYR A 189 -16.99 41.23 19.13
C TYR A 189 -17.63 40.91 17.79
N VAL A 190 -18.96 40.95 17.69
CA VAL A 190 -19.69 40.76 16.43
C VAL A 190 -19.37 41.90 15.48
N SER A 191 -19.51 43.15 15.92
CA SER A 191 -19.17 44.33 15.09
C SER A 191 -17.69 44.39 14.73
N LEU A 192 -16.78 44.04 15.65
CA LEU A 192 -15.35 43.99 15.35
C LEU A 192 -15.03 42.90 14.32
N LYS A 193 -15.63 41.72 14.45
CA LYS A 193 -15.47 40.62 13.48
C LYS A 193 -16.01 40.99 12.11
N GLU A 194 -17.17 41.65 12.05
CA GLU A 194 -17.76 42.16 10.81
C GLU A 194 -16.87 43.25 10.17
N GLU A 195 -16.33 44.17 10.96
CA GLU A 195 -15.46 45.23 10.47
C GLU A 195 -14.13 44.68 9.94
N ILE A 196 -13.55 43.68 10.62
CA ILE A 196 -12.37 42.96 10.13
C ILE A 196 -12.69 42.23 8.82
N LYS A 197 -13.85 41.58 8.69
CA LYS A 197 -14.28 40.96 7.42
C LYS A 197 -14.44 42.02 6.33
N ARG A 198 -15.07 43.16 6.63
CA ARG A 198 -15.27 44.29 5.69
C ARG A 198 -13.95 44.84 5.19
N LEU A 199 -12.99 45.08 6.08
CA LEU A 199 -11.66 45.56 5.72
C LEU A 199 -10.90 44.55 4.85
N LYS A 200 -10.92 43.26 5.23
CA LYS A 200 -10.33 42.20 4.41
C LYS A 200 -10.95 42.11 3.02
N LEU A 201 -12.28 42.22 2.92
CA LEU A 201 -12.97 42.25 1.62
C LEU A 201 -12.60 43.48 0.80
N LYS A 202 -12.47 44.64 1.44
CA LYS A 202 -12.10 45.89 0.76
C LYS A 202 -10.72 45.79 0.10
N ASP A 203 -9.76 45.16 0.78
CA ASP A 203 -8.40 45.01 0.26
C ASP A 203 -8.29 43.84 -0.73
N PHE A 204 -9.06 42.78 -0.51
CA PHE A 204 -9.04 41.58 -1.35
C PHE A 204 -9.82 41.74 -2.67
N ALA A 205 -10.95 42.45 -2.66
CA ALA A 205 -11.83 42.54 -3.83
C ALA A 205 -11.18 43.16 -5.08
N PRO A 206 -10.36 44.24 -4.98
CA PRO A 206 -9.64 44.79 -6.12
C PRO A 206 -8.68 43.76 -6.75
N TYR A 207 -7.95 43.02 -5.90
CA TYR A 207 -7.02 41.99 -6.36
C TYR A 207 -7.75 40.84 -7.06
N PHE A 208 -8.82 40.33 -6.46
CA PHE A 208 -9.63 39.27 -7.08
C PHE A 208 -10.20 39.70 -8.43
N ARG A 209 -10.74 40.93 -8.52
CA ARG A 209 -11.25 41.47 -9.79
C ARG A 209 -10.16 41.56 -10.84
N GLN A 210 -8.99 42.09 -10.49
CA GLN A 210 -7.86 42.21 -11.42
C GLN A 210 -7.42 40.85 -11.97
N GLN A 211 -7.33 39.82 -11.13
CA GLN A 211 -6.95 38.49 -11.59
C GLN A 211 -8.04 37.87 -12.48
N LYS A 212 -9.32 38.07 -12.12
CA LYS A 212 -10.45 37.59 -12.93
C LYS A 212 -10.46 38.22 -14.33
N ASP A 213 -10.28 39.53 -14.41
CA ASP A 213 -10.23 40.27 -15.68
C ASP A 213 -9.06 39.76 -16.56
N ARG A 214 -7.89 39.49 -15.95
CA ARG A 214 -6.74 38.89 -16.66
C ARG A 214 -7.04 37.50 -17.20
N PHE A 215 -7.70 36.66 -16.41
CA PHE A 215 -8.08 35.32 -16.84
C PHE A 215 -9.11 35.36 -17.99
N ASP A 216 -10.08 36.26 -17.93
CA ASP A 216 -11.07 36.45 -18.99
C ASP A 216 -10.41 36.94 -20.29
N GLN A 217 -9.45 37.86 -20.21
CA GLN A 217 -8.65 38.30 -21.36
C GLN A 217 -7.81 37.17 -21.95
N LEU A 218 -7.16 36.35 -21.10
CA LEU A 218 -6.37 35.21 -21.54
C LEU A 218 -7.23 34.14 -22.21
N THR A 219 -8.43 33.90 -21.68
CA THR A 219 -9.41 32.98 -22.25
C THR A 219 -9.91 33.49 -23.60
N LEU A 220 -10.22 34.77 -23.71
CA LEU A 220 -10.64 35.38 -24.98
C LEU A 220 -9.53 35.29 -26.03
N THR A 221 -8.29 35.63 -25.65
CA THR A 221 -7.12 35.54 -26.53
C THR A 221 -6.90 34.10 -27.00
N SER A 222 -7.01 33.14 -26.08
CA SER A 222 -6.93 31.71 -26.40
C SER A 222 -8.07 31.28 -27.33
N LYS A 223 -9.32 31.70 -27.09
CA LYS A 223 -10.44 31.41 -28.00
C LYS A 223 -10.25 32.01 -29.39
N ASN A 224 -9.63 33.17 -29.51
CA ASN A 224 -9.33 33.78 -30.81
C ASN A 224 -8.18 33.05 -31.53
N LYS A 225 -7.21 32.53 -30.77
CA LYS A 225 -6.10 31.72 -31.30
C LYS A 225 -6.57 30.32 -31.73
N ALA A 226 -7.52 29.76 -30.99
CA ALA A 226 -8.24 28.56 -31.37
C ALA A 226 -9.12 28.90 -32.59
N ALA A 227 -8.78 28.32 -33.76
CA ALA A 227 -9.69 28.35 -34.90
C ALA A 227 -11.06 27.76 -34.50
N ASP A 228 -12.13 28.04 -35.26
CA ASP A 228 -13.50 27.70 -34.87
C ASP A 228 -13.71 26.23 -34.51
N ASN A 229 -12.93 25.33 -35.13
CA ASN A 229 -12.96 23.89 -34.86
C ASN A 229 -12.35 23.48 -33.51
N LEU A 230 -11.49 24.31 -32.90
CA LEU A 230 -10.81 24.03 -31.63
C LEU A 230 -11.43 24.77 -30.44
N LYS A 231 -12.28 25.78 -30.67
CA LYS A 231 -12.96 26.51 -29.59
C LYS A 231 -13.76 25.59 -28.64
N PRO A 232 -14.56 24.62 -29.13
CA PRO A 232 -15.28 23.70 -28.24
C PRO A 232 -14.33 22.80 -27.42
N ILE A 233 -13.17 22.46 -27.98
CA ILE A 233 -12.16 21.64 -27.30
C ILE A 233 -11.48 22.44 -26.19
N LEU A 234 -11.20 23.73 -26.42
CA LEU A 234 -10.67 24.65 -25.41
C LEU A 234 -11.68 24.89 -24.26
N GLU A 235 -12.97 25.01 -24.59
CA GLU A 235 -14.03 25.13 -23.59
C GLU A 235 -14.15 23.85 -22.76
N LEU A 236 -14.13 22.68 -23.40
CA LEU A 236 -14.12 21.39 -22.73
C LEU A 236 -12.88 21.24 -21.83
N PHE A 237 -11.69 21.63 -22.31
CA PHE A 237 -10.45 21.61 -21.55
C PHE A 237 -10.56 22.38 -20.23
N LEU A 238 -11.06 23.62 -20.29
CA LEU A 238 -11.30 24.46 -19.12
C LEU A 238 -12.39 23.87 -18.19
N GLN A 239 -13.47 23.33 -18.76
CA GLN A 239 -14.56 22.74 -17.98
C GLN A 239 -14.10 21.47 -17.23
N THR A 240 -13.38 20.57 -17.92
CA THR A 240 -12.83 19.35 -17.33
C THR A 240 -11.88 19.68 -16.18
N ARG A 241 -11.00 20.69 -16.34
CA ARG A 241 -10.13 21.13 -15.23
C ARG A 241 -10.92 21.65 -14.03
N LYS A 242 -11.95 22.47 -14.27
CA LYS A 242 -12.82 22.97 -13.20
C LYS A 242 -13.47 21.82 -12.42
N GLN A 243 -14.00 20.81 -13.12
CA GLN A 243 -14.59 19.63 -12.50
C GLN A 243 -13.57 18.84 -11.67
N ILE A 244 -12.33 18.68 -12.14
CA ILE A 244 -11.26 18.02 -11.37
C ILE A 244 -10.99 18.77 -10.06
N ILE A 245 -10.93 20.10 -10.11
CA ILE A 245 -10.69 20.93 -8.91
C ILE A 245 -11.85 20.79 -7.92
N GLU A 246 -13.10 20.89 -8.40
CA GLU A 246 -14.29 20.74 -7.56
C GLU A 246 -14.43 19.33 -6.96
N GLN A 247 -14.04 18.29 -7.69
CA GLN A 247 -14.01 16.91 -7.19
C GLN A 247 -12.88 16.65 -6.21
N ASN A 248 -11.71 17.29 -6.33
CA ASN A 248 -10.64 17.12 -5.33
C ASN A 248 -11.06 17.62 -3.93
N ASN A 249 -12.00 18.56 -3.86
CA ASN A 249 -12.51 19.11 -2.60
C ASN A 249 -13.63 18.26 -1.95
N ARG A 250 -14.15 17.25 -2.64
CA ARG A 250 -15.19 16.33 -2.15
C ARG A 250 -14.61 14.92 -2.21
N ASN A 251 -14.57 14.14 -1.13
CA ASN A 251 -14.08 12.75 -1.15
C ASN A 251 -14.76 11.94 -2.29
N GLY A 252 -14.13 11.93 -3.47
CA GLY A 252 -14.74 11.54 -4.73
C GLY A 252 -14.13 10.25 -5.24
N ASP A 253 -14.89 9.54 -6.08
CA ASP A 253 -14.50 8.29 -6.71
C ASP A 253 -13.20 8.45 -7.53
N ASP A 254 -12.15 7.72 -7.15
CA ASP A 254 -10.84 7.71 -7.83
C ASP A 254 -10.99 7.34 -9.32
N PHE A 255 -12.01 6.55 -9.67
CA PHE A 255 -12.28 6.20 -11.06
C PHE A 255 -12.78 7.40 -11.87
N ALA A 256 -13.71 8.19 -11.33
CA ALA A 256 -14.22 9.40 -11.98
C ALA A 256 -13.10 10.45 -12.18
N LYS A 257 -12.21 10.59 -11.21
CA LYS A 257 -11.03 11.45 -11.30
C LYS A 257 -10.07 10.98 -12.40
N GLY A 258 -9.85 9.68 -12.52
CA GLY A 258 -9.07 9.09 -13.60
C GLY A 258 -9.64 9.38 -14.99
N GLN A 259 -10.97 9.32 -15.14
CA GLN A 259 -11.64 9.65 -16.41
C GLN A 259 -11.48 11.12 -16.79
N LEU A 260 -11.70 12.05 -15.84
CA LEU A 260 -11.53 13.48 -16.10
C LEU A 260 -10.08 13.82 -16.45
N GLN A 261 -9.11 13.19 -15.78
CA GLN A 261 -7.69 13.37 -16.11
C GLN A 261 -7.37 12.88 -17.53
N GLY A 262 -7.94 11.74 -17.94
CA GLY A 262 -7.81 11.23 -19.31
C GLY A 262 -8.45 12.15 -20.37
N GLN A 263 -9.61 12.73 -20.07
CA GLN A 263 -10.24 13.73 -20.94
C GLN A 263 -9.38 15.00 -21.05
N LEU A 264 -8.82 15.48 -19.94
CA LEU A 264 -7.96 16.66 -19.93
C LEU A 264 -6.71 16.46 -20.81
N VAL A 265 -6.05 15.30 -20.71
CA VAL A 265 -4.90 14.95 -21.55
C VAL A 265 -5.31 14.89 -23.03
N THR A 266 -6.47 14.31 -23.34
CA THR A 266 -6.97 14.24 -24.72
C THR A 266 -7.20 15.63 -25.30
N CYS A 267 -7.88 16.51 -24.57
CA CYS A 267 -8.06 17.91 -24.95
C CYS A 267 -6.71 18.62 -25.16
N GLN A 268 -5.75 18.39 -24.26
CA GLN A 268 -4.40 18.96 -24.36
C GLN A 268 -3.71 18.52 -25.66
N THR A 269 -3.73 17.23 -25.99
CA THR A 269 -3.15 16.70 -27.23
C THR A 269 -3.80 17.30 -28.47
N LEU A 270 -5.13 17.47 -28.48
CA LEU A 270 -5.83 18.07 -29.62
C LEU A 270 -5.50 19.56 -29.79
N LEU A 271 -5.30 20.28 -28.69
CA LEU A 271 -4.95 21.71 -28.68
C LEU A 271 -3.47 21.99 -29.01
N GLN A 272 -2.57 20.99 -28.88
CA GLN A 272 -1.13 21.14 -29.21
C GLN A 272 -0.86 21.59 -30.65
N SER A 273 -1.84 21.41 -31.56
CA SER A 273 -1.76 21.92 -32.94
C SER A 273 -1.74 23.45 -33.04
N LYS A 274 -2.20 24.18 -32.00
CA LYS A 274 -2.27 25.65 -31.97
C LYS A 274 -1.68 26.28 -30.71
N PHE A 275 -1.54 25.52 -29.64
CA PHE A 275 -1.05 26.00 -28.36
C PHE A 275 0.23 25.27 -27.97
N THR A 276 1.16 26.00 -27.37
CA THR A 276 2.28 25.35 -26.69
C THR A 276 1.82 24.71 -25.38
N GLN A 277 2.58 23.75 -24.89
CA GLN A 277 2.32 23.16 -23.58
C GLN A 277 2.35 24.21 -22.46
N GLU A 278 3.25 25.20 -22.55
CA GLU A 278 3.35 26.30 -21.60
C GLU A 278 2.09 27.17 -21.61
N GLU A 279 1.58 27.55 -22.79
CA GLU A 279 0.35 28.35 -22.90
C GLU A 279 -0.86 27.65 -22.27
N LEU A 280 -1.02 26.34 -22.53
CA LEU A 280 -2.09 25.54 -21.91
C LEU A 280 -1.90 25.42 -20.39
N GLN A 281 -0.67 25.26 -19.91
CA GLN A 281 -0.39 25.17 -18.49
C GLN A 281 -0.64 26.51 -17.77
N THR A 282 -0.28 27.64 -18.39
CA THR A 282 -0.58 28.97 -17.86
C THR A 282 -2.08 29.18 -17.71
N LEU A 283 -2.86 28.76 -18.71
CA LEU A 283 -4.32 28.85 -18.69
C LEU A 283 -4.92 28.03 -17.53
N LEU A 284 -4.46 26.80 -17.31
CA LEU A 284 -4.90 25.94 -16.20
C LEU A 284 -4.49 26.49 -14.83
N ASN A 285 -3.26 26.97 -14.69
CA ASN A 285 -2.75 27.52 -13.43
C ASN A 285 -3.54 28.77 -13.02
N MET A 286 -3.80 29.67 -13.98
CA MET A 286 -4.60 30.86 -13.74
C MET A 286 -6.04 30.51 -13.36
N GLN A 287 -6.64 29.51 -14.01
CA GLN A 287 -7.97 29.02 -13.64
C GLN A 287 -8.02 28.50 -12.19
N GLU A 288 -7.00 27.75 -11.77
CA GLU A 288 -6.90 27.25 -10.40
C GLU A 288 -6.73 28.38 -9.37
N GLU A 289 -5.92 29.40 -9.70
CA GLU A 289 -5.76 30.59 -8.87
C GLU A 289 -7.10 31.32 -8.69
N ILE A 290 -7.85 31.54 -9.76
CA ILE A 290 -9.17 32.21 -9.70
C ILE A 290 -10.16 31.44 -8.86
N LEU A 291 -10.22 30.10 -8.98
CA LEU A 291 -11.12 29.29 -8.18
C LEU A 291 -10.78 29.38 -6.68
N LYS A 292 -9.49 29.34 -6.33
CA LYS A 292 -9.02 29.53 -4.94
C LYS A 292 -9.39 30.91 -4.39
N LEU A 293 -9.21 31.97 -5.20
CA LEU A 293 -9.59 33.32 -4.81
C LEU A 293 -11.10 33.50 -4.68
N GLU A 294 -11.90 32.82 -5.51
CA GLU A 294 -13.35 32.81 -5.42
C GLU A 294 -13.84 32.14 -4.14
N GLU A 295 -13.25 30.99 -3.78
CA GLU A 295 -13.50 30.32 -2.48
C GLU A 295 -13.15 31.23 -1.30
N GLN A 296 -11.98 31.89 -1.34
CA GLN A 296 -11.58 32.84 -0.30
C GLN A 296 -12.54 34.04 -0.24
N SER A 297 -12.99 34.57 -1.39
CA SER A 297 -13.97 35.65 -1.43
C SER A 297 -15.28 35.24 -0.77
N ASN A 298 -15.78 34.05 -1.08
CA ASN A 298 -17.00 33.49 -0.51
C ASN A 298 -16.87 33.28 1.00
N SER A 299 -15.71 32.80 1.48
CA SER A 299 -15.42 32.64 2.91
C SER A 299 -15.41 33.95 3.71
N LEU A 300 -15.09 35.07 3.04
CA LEU A 300 -15.07 36.40 3.66
C LEU A 300 -16.44 37.07 3.62
N ARG A 301 -17.33 36.67 2.69
CA ARG A 301 -18.70 37.17 2.55
C ARG A 301 -19.72 36.41 3.43
N GLY A 302 -19.51 35.11 3.64
CA GLY A 302 -20.24 34.32 4.65
C GLY A 302 -19.71 34.60 6.06
#